data_AF-A0A397AT11-F1
#
_entry.id   AF-A0A397AT11-F1
#
_cell.length_a   1.000
_cell.length_b   1.000
_cell.length_c   1.000
_cell.angle_alpha   90.00
_cell.angle_beta   90.00
_cell.angle_gamma   90.00
#
_symmetry.space_group_name_H-M   'P 1'
#
loop_
_entity.id
_entity.type
_entity.pdbx_description
1 polymer ?
#
loop_
_entity_poly.entity_id
_entity_poly.type
_entity_poly.pdbx_seq_one_letter_code
_entity_poly.pdbx_strand_id
1 'polypeptide(L)'
;MRHSALKNKGVQPLLDAVIEYLPSPVDPSCSPFETSVIQKDKSVRSLAVDATASGPLSVLAFKVKHDRQRGPIVFFRVYSGTLHAKAQLLNTTRNTKERLTRLMLVAADDSDEVDQIQAGHIGAAVGLKHT
;
A
#
# COMPACT_ATOMS: atom_id res chain seq x y z
N MET A 1 -31.24 -8.47 1.59
CA MET A 1 -31.06 -9.91 1.86
C MET A 1 -30.99 -10.13 3.37
N ARG A 2 -31.69 -11.13 3.94
CA ARG A 2 -31.54 -11.48 5.37
C ARG A 2 -30.32 -12.38 5.52
N HIS A 3 -29.17 -11.80 5.85
CA HIS A 3 -27.91 -12.52 6.05
C HIS A 3 -27.49 -12.52 7.52
N SER A 4 -26.81 -13.57 7.94
CA SER A 4 -26.28 -13.72 9.30
C SER A 4 -24.87 -14.29 9.21
N ALA A 5 -23.87 -13.42 9.34
CA ALA A 5 -22.46 -13.81 9.36
C ALA A 5 -22.17 -14.78 10.52
N LEU A 6 -22.79 -14.55 11.69
CA LEU A 6 -22.65 -15.42 12.87
C LEU A 6 -23.08 -16.88 12.61
N LYS A 7 -24.01 -17.11 11.68
CA LYS A 7 -24.49 -18.44 11.30
C LYS A 7 -23.91 -18.93 9.97
N ASN A 8 -22.88 -18.26 9.45
CA ASN A 8 -22.28 -18.53 8.14
C ASN A 8 -23.28 -18.49 6.96
N LYS A 9 -24.38 -17.75 7.09
CA LYS A 9 -25.41 -17.63 6.04
C LYS A 9 -25.24 -16.34 5.28
N GLY A 10 -24.91 -16.47 3.99
CA GLY A 10 -24.76 -15.33 3.07
C GLY A 10 -23.34 -14.80 2.92
N VAL A 11 -22.32 -15.47 3.48
CA VAL A 11 -20.91 -15.05 3.35
C VAL A 11 -20.40 -15.27 1.93
N GLN A 12 -20.65 -16.45 1.34
CA GLN A 12 -20.26 -16.75 -0.05
C GLN A 12 -20.86 -15.78 -1.08
N PRO A 13 -22.19 -15.56 -1.15
CA PRO A 13 -22.77 -14.63 -2.10
C PRO A 13 -22.35 -13.17 -1.85
N LEU A 14 -21.95 -12.83 -0.62
CA LEU A 14 -21.36 -11.53 -0.32
C LEU A 14 -19.95 -11.42 -0.92
N LEU A 15 -19.12 -12.46 -0.86
CA LEU A 15 -17.80 -12.47 -1.50
C LEU A 15 -17.92 -12.39 -3.03
N ASP A 16 -18.89 -13.08 -3.62
CA ASP A 16 -19.17 -12.99 -5.06
C ASP A 16 -19.56 -11.55 -5.44
N ALA A 17 -20.46 -10.94 -4.67
CA ALA A 17 -20.87 -9.54 -4.86
C ALA A 17 -19.71 -8.55 -4.67
N VAL A 18 -18.73 -8.85 -3.81
CA VAL A 18 -17.54 -8.01 -3.67
C VAL A 18 -16.73 -8.01 -4.97
N ILE A 19 -16.56 -9.18 -5.61
CA ILE A 19 -15.84 -9.27 -6.88
C ILE A 19 -16.61 -8.57 -8.00
N GLU A 20 -17.93 -8.69 -8.02
CA GLU A 20 -18.78 -8.18 -9.10
C GLU A 20 -18.99 -6.65 -9.03
N TYR A 21 -19.10 -6.09 -7.83
CA TYR A 21 -19.47 -4.67 -7.66
C TYR A 21 -18.36 -3.76 -7.14
N LEU A 22 -17.32 -4.28 -6.47
CA LEU A 22 -16.23 -3.39 -6.03
C LEU A 22 -15.25 -3.10 -7.17
N PRO A 23 -14.82 -1.84 -7.31
CA PRO A 23 -13.88 -1.46 -8.35
C PRO A 23 -12.49 -2.06 -8.08
N SER A 24 -11.81 -2.42 -9.17
CA SER A 24 -10.42 -2.82 -9.14
C SER A 24 -9.52 -1.61 -8.87
N PRO A 25 -8.39 -1.77 -8.15
CA PRO A 25 -7.39 -0.70 -8.02
C PRO A 25 -6.78 -0.25 -9.36
N VAL A 26 -6.96 -1.02 -10.44
CA VAL A 26 -6.52 -0.68 -11.80
C VAL A 26 -7.59 0.13 -12.56
N ASP A 27 -8.83 0.19 -12.05
CA ASP A 27 -9.90 0.90 -12.74
C ASP A 27 -9.62 2.41 -12.76
N PRO A 28 -9.71 3.07 -13.93
CA PRO A 28 -9.38 4.49 -14.07
C PRO A 28 -10.30 5.42 -13.29
N SER A 29 -11.49 4.96 -12.88
CA SER A 29 -12.37 5.71 -11.96
C SER A 29 -11.84 5.80 -10.54
N CYS A 30 -10.86 4.95 -10.18
CA CYS A 30 -10.26 4.89 -8.84
C CYS A 30 -8.89 5.56 -8.73
N SER A 31 -8.38 6.21 -9.80
CA SER A 31 -7.12 6.97 -9.76
C SER A 31 -7.31 8.51 -9.74
N PRO A 32 -7.86 9.11 -8.66
CA PRO A 32 -7.76 10.55 -8.46
C PRO A 32 -6.52 10.92 -7.63
N PHE A 33 -5.53 10.04 -7.50
CA PHE A 33 -4.33 10.35 -6.73
C PHE A 33 -3.41 11.23 -7.58
N GLU A 34 -3.57 12.54 -7.42
CA GLU A 34 -2.59 13.51 -7.86
C GLU A 34 -1.39 13.42 -6.92
N THR A 35 -0.23 13.01 -7.45
CA THR A 35 1.01 13.19 -6.71
C THR A 35 1.64 14.51 -7.10
N SER A 36 2.02 15.29 -6.10
CA SER A 36 2.85 16.48 -6.26
C SER A 36 4.30 16.04 -6.37
N VAL A 37 4.83 16.00 -7.60
CA VAL A 37 6.27 15.79 -7.80
C VAL A 37 6.96 17.14 -7.70
N ILE A 38 7.84 17.29 -6.70
CA ILE A 38 8.71 18.46 -6.57
C ILE A 38 9.88 18.26 -7.53
N GLN A 39 9.88 18.99 -8.65
CA GLN A 39 11.03 19.00 -9.55
C GLN A 39 12.18 19.85 -8.97
N LYS A 40 13.40 19.66 -9.51
CA LYS A 40 14.61 20.42 -9.14
C LYS A 40 14.41 21.95 -9.21
N ASP A 41 13.46 22.42 -10.02
CA ASP A 41 13.13 23.84 -10.19
C ASP A 41 12.03 24.36 -9.24
N LYS A 42 11.68 23.62 -8.17
CA LYS A 42 10.59 23.95 -7.21
C LYS A 42 9.19 24.08 -7.83
N SER A 43 9.02 23.70 -9.08
CA SER A 43 7.69 23.58 -9.70
C SER A 43 7.00 22.31 -9.18
N VAL A 44 5.77 22.46 -8.69
CA VAL A 44 4.90 21.36 -8.29
C VAL A 44 4.04 21.02 -9.50
N ARG A 45 4.20 19.81 -10.05
CA ARG A 45 3.25 19.27 -11.03
C ARG A 45 2.43 18.18 -10.36
N SER A 46 1.10 18.29 -10.43
CA SER A 46 0.18 17.20 -10.17
C SER A 46 0.26 16.23 -11.34
N LEU A 47 0.80 15.04 -11.07
CA LEU A 47 0.77 13.93 -12.02
C LEU A 47 -0.30 12.95 -11.57
N ALA A 48 -1.21 12.63 -12.49
CA ALA A 48 -2.08 11.47 -12.34
C ALA A 48 -1.18 10.23 -12.21
N VAL A 49 -1.36 9.51 -11.11
CA VAL A 49 -0.60 8.30 -10.86
C VAL A 49 -1.31 7.14 -11.51
N ASP A 50 -0.78 6.69 -12.65
CA ASP A 50 -1.20 5.42 -13.22
C ASP A 50 -0.74 4.29 -12.29
N ALA A 51 -1.64 3.35 -12.01
CA ALA A 51 -1.41 2.15 -11.20
C ALA A 51 -0.53 1.12 -11.94
N THR A 52 0.57 1.58 -12.52
CA THR A 52 1.48 0.79 -13.36
C THR A 52 2.72 0.39 -12.56
N ALA A 53 3.10 -0.88 -12.62
CA ALA A 53 4.26 -1.41 -11.90
C ALA A 53 5.62 -0.82 -12.34
N SER A 54 5.68 -0.25 -13.54
CA SER A 54 6.90 0.34 -14.14
C SER A 54 7.07 1.86 -13.88
N GLY A 55 6.11 2.50 -13.20
CA GLY A 55 6.13 3.93 -12.92
C GLY A 55 7.09 4.34 -11.79
N PRO A 56 7.21 5.65 -11.51
CA PRO A 56 7.91 6.14 -10.34
C PRO A 56 7.25 5.60 -9.06
N LEU A 57 8.07 5.17 -8.11
CA LEU A 57 7.56 4.58 -6.87
C LEU A 57 6.80 5.62 -6.04
N SER A 58 5.51 5.37 -5.80
CA SER A 58 4.66 6.17 -4.93
C SER A 58 3.95 5.29 -3.92
N VAL A 59 4.18 5.57 -2.64
CA VAL A 59 3.73 4.76 -1.51
C VAL A 59 3.18 5.66 -0.42
N LEU A 60 2.03 5.29 0.14
CA LEU A 60 1.42 5.98 1.28
C LEU A 60 1.37 5.06 2.48
N ALA A 61 2.02 5.47 3.57
CA ALA A 61 1.86 4.86 4.88
C ALA A 61 0.59 5.40 5.54
N PHE A 62 -0.28 4.51 6.04
CA PHE A 62 -1.56 4.89 6.65
C PHE A 62 -1.72 4.42 8.10
N LYS A 63 -0.93 3.44 8.53
CA LYS A 63 -1.02 2.89 9.89
C LYS A 63 0.33 2.42 10.40
N VAL A 64 0.64 2.77 11.65
CA VAL A 64 1.84 2.28 12.35
C VAL A 64 1.39 1.43 13.52
N LYS A 65 1.91 0.21 13.62
CA LYS A 65 1.67 -0.73 14.71
C LYS A 65 3.01 -1.05 15.36
N HIS A 66 3.12 -0.91 16.68
CA HIS A 66 4.29 -1.36 17.40
C HIS A 66 4.14 -2.83 17.80
N ASP A 67 5.06 -3.67 17.32
CA ASP A 67 5.19 -5.06 17.72
C ASP A 67 6.35 -5.22 18.71
N ARG A 68 6.16 -6.03 19.75
CA ARG A 68 7.13 -6.18 20.85
C ARG A 68 8.42 -6.89 20.41
N GLN A 69 8.35 -7.74 19.39
CA GLN A 69 9.52 -8.46 18.86
C GLN A 69 10.10 -7.80 17.61
N ARG A 70 9.24 -7.24 16.75
CA ARG A 70 9.63 -6.73 15.42
C ARG A 70 9.83 -5.20 15.37
N GLY A 71 9.44 -4.48 16.41
CA GLY A 71 9.52 -3.02 16.45
C GLY A 71 8.35 -2.35 15.69
N PRO A 72 8.54 -1.12 15.17
CA PRO A 72 7.49 -0.44 14.40
C PRO A 72 7.25 -1.14 13.05
N ILE A 73 6.02 -1.59 12.87
CA ILE A 73 5.49 -2.14 11.62
C ILE A 73 4.62 -1.06 10.98
N VAL A 74 5.00 -0.62 9.79
CA VAL A 74 4.29 0.42 9.04
C VAL A 74 3.50 -0.23 7.91
N PHE A 75 2.18 -0.06 7.93
CA PHE A 75 1.30 -0.48 6.86
C PHE A 75 1.20 0.62 5.81
N PHE A 76 1.34 0.21 4.56
CA PHE A 76 1.34 1.11 3.43
C PHE A 76 0.59 0.52 2.24
N ARG A 77 0.17 1.41 1.33
CA ARG A 77 -0.38 1.06 0.03
C ARG A 77 0.56 1.57 -1.06
N VAL A 78 0.86 0.72 -2.04
CA VAL A 78 1.64 1.11 -3.23
C VAL A 78 0.67 1.61 -4.29
N TYR A 79 0.82 2.86 -4.71
CA TYR A 79 0.00 3.46 -5.76
C TYR A 79 0.62 3.30 -7.14
N SER A 80 1.95 3.40 -7.24
CA SER A 80 2.66 3.20 -8.51
C SER A 80 4.08 2.71 -8.28
N GLY A 81 4.64 2.07 -9.30
CA GLY A 81 5.95 1.44 -9.25
C GLY A 81 5.94 0.11 -8.50
N THR A 82 7.14 -0.37 -8.19
CA THR A 82 7.37 -1.60 -7.44
C THR A 82 8.31 -1.31 -6.28
N LEU A 83 7.89 -1.66 -5.07
CA LEU A 83 8.69 -1.52 -3.86
C LEU A 83 9.46 -2.81 -3.61
N HIS A 84 10.80 -2.72 -3.60
CA HIS A 84 11.67 -3.85 -3.29
C HIS A 84 12.11 -3.86 -1.83
N ALA A 85 12.35 -5.06 -1.30
CA ALA A 85 12.92 -5.24 0.02
C ALA A 85 14.31 -4.59 0.09
N LYS A 86 14.67 -4.06 1.25
CA LYS A 86 15.97 -3.39 1.50
C LYS A 86 16.21 -2.09 0.71
N ALA A 87 15.20 -1.59 -0.01
CA ALA A 87 15.29 -0.33 -0.73
C ALA A 87 15.40 0.89 0.21
N GLN A 88 16.03 1.95 -0.30
CA GLN A 88 16.01 3.27 0.34
C GLN A 88 14.85 4.08 -0.21
N LEU A 89 14.05 4.63 0.70
CA LEU A 89 12.90 5.47 0.40
C LEU A 89 13.15 6.90 0.87
N LEU A 90 12.58 7.85 0.15
CA LEU A 90 12.52 9.23 0.58
C LEU A 90 11.13 9.51 1.14
N ASN A 91 11.04 9.83 2.43
CA ASN A 91 9.82 10.35 3.02
C ASN A 91 9.67 11.82 2.58
N THR A 92 8.75 12.09 1.67
CA THR A 92 8.53 13.44 1.12
C THR A 92 7.95 14.41 2.16
N THR A 93 7.17 13.92 3.11
CA THR A 93 6.55 14.74 4.18
C THR A 93 7.58 15.27 5.16
N ARG A 94 8.60 14.47 5.49
CA ARG A 94 9.65 14.85 6.46
C ARG A 94 11.01 15.12 5.81
N ASN A 95 11.12 14.95 4.50
CA ASN A 95 12.33 15.07 3.71
C ASN A 95 13.51 14.22 4.26
N THR A 96 13.20 13.05 4.82
CA THR A 96 14.17 12.12 5.42
C THR A 96 14.32 10.88 4.57
N LYS A 97 15.56 10.41 4.40
CA LYS A 97 15.85 9.11 3.77
C LYS A 97 15.67 8.01 4.80
N GLU A 98 14.84 7.04 4.48
CA GLU A 98 14.58 5.87 5.32
C GLU A 98 15.00 4.60 4.59
N ARG A 99 15.50 3.62 5.34
CA ARG A 99 15.90 2.33 4.78
C ARG A 99 14.92 1.28 5.28
N LEU A 100 14.20 0.67 4.35
CA LEU A 100 13.36 -0.46 4.64
C LEU A 100 14.23 -1.68 4.93
N THR A 101 13.88 -2.51 5.91
CA THR A 101 14.64 -3.72 6.24
C THR A 101 13.97 -4.97 5.69
N ARG A 102 12.66 -5.10 5.93
CA ARG A 102 11.84 -6.24 5.50
C ARG A 102 10.49 -5.76 4.97
N LEU A 103 9.98 -6.46 3.96
CA LEU A 103 8.63 -6.32 3.43
C LEU A 103 7.83 -7.55 3.82
N MET A 104 6.59 -7.35 4.24
CA MET A 104 5.69 -8.41 4.61
C MET A 104 4.35 -8.20 3.93
N LEU A 105 3.81 -9.27 3.35
CA LEU A 105 2.41 -9.34 2.95
C LEU A 105 1.62 -9.81 4.16
N VAL A 106 0.60 -9.06 4.56
CA VAL A 106 -0.20 -9.39 5.74
C VAL A 106 -1.41 -10.20 5.29
N ALA A 107 -1.45 -11.47 5.70
CA ALA A 107 -2.58 -12.36 5.53
C ALA A 107 -3.47 -12.34 6.79
N ALA A 108 -4.50 -13.17 6.82
CA ALA A 108 -5.49 -13.19 7.89
C ALA A 108 -4.88 -13.57 9.26
N ASP A 109 -4.10 -14.64 9.28
CA ASP A 109 -3.44 -15.14 10.50
C ASP A 109 -1.93 -14.87 10.50
N ASP A 110 -1.30 -15.00 9.33
CA ASP A 110 0.16 -14.93 9.17
C ASP A 110 0.62 -13.72 8.37
N SER A 111 1.93 -13.44 8.44
CA SER A 111 2.57 -12.41 7.63
C SER A 111 3.79 -12.99 6.95
N ASP A 112 3.74 -13.05 5.62
CA ASP A 112 4.78 -13.66 4.79
C ASP A 112 5.80 -12.61 4.37
N GLU A 113 7.07 -12.91 4.54
CA GLU A 113 8.16 -12.04 4.07
C GLU A 113 8.26 -12.14 2.54
N VAL A 114 8.18 -11.00 1.85
CA VAL A 114 8.18 -10.94 0.38
C VAL A 114 9.31 -10.04 -0.12
N ASP A 115 9.86 -10.34 -1.29
CA ASP A 115 10.95 -9.56 -1.87
C ASP A 115 10.49 -8.26 -2.52
N GLN A 116 9.25 -8.20 -3.00
CA GLN A 116 8.70 -7.03 -3.68
C GLN A 116 7.18 -6.92 -3.53
N ILE A 117 6.67 -5.68 -3.57
CA ILE A 117 5.25 -5.36 -3.57
C ILE A 117 4.97 -4.36 -4.69
N GLN A 118 4.04 -4.71 -5.59
CA GLN A 118 3.69 -3.90 -6.76
C GLN A 118 2.53 -2.94 -6.48
N ALA A 119 2.32 -1.99 -7.39
CA ALA A 119 1.18 -1.09 -7.40
C ALA A 119 -0.15 -1.82 -7.23
N GLY A 120 -1.07 -1.23 -6.47
CA GLY A 120 -2.39 -1.79 -6.15
C GLY A 120 -2.42 -2.63 -4.87
N HIS A 121 -1.28 -3.16 -4.42
CA HIS A 121 -1.20 -4.00 -3.22
C HIS A 121 -0.99 -3.19 -1.93
N ILE A 122 -1.45 -3.76 -0.82
CA ILE A 122 -1.22 -3.28 0.55
C ILE A 122 -0.22 -4.21 1.21
N GLY A 123 0.78 -3.63 1.88
CA GLY A 123 1.84 -4.36 2.56
C GLY A 123 2.22 -3.74 3.89
N ALA A 124 3.14 -4.42 4.57
CA ALA A 124 3.75 -3.96 5.81
C ALA A 124 5.27 -3.89 5.69
N ALA A 125 5.86 -2.84 6.23
CA ALA A 125 7.30 -2.58 6.24
C ALA A 125 7.82 -2.59 7.67
N VAL A 126 9.02 -3.13 7.85
CA VAL A 126 9.76 -3.06 9.12
C VAL A 126 11.06 -2.29 8.91
N GLY A 127 11.40 -1.47 9.92
CA GLY A 127 12.67 -0.71 9.96
C GLY A 127 12.54 0.76 9.58
N LEU A 128 11.32 1.22 9.27
CA LEU A 128 11.01 2.64 9.13
C LEU A 128 10.92 3.27 10.53
N LYS A 129 11.68 4.34 10.76
CA LYS A 129 11.81 4.99 12.08
C LYS A 129 11.11 6.34 12.15
N HIS A 130 10.94 7.01 11.01
CA HIS A 130 10.50 8.40 10.95
C HIS A 130 9.28 8.59 10.07
N THR A 131 8.39 7.59 10.01
CA THR A 131 7.13 7.68 9.27
C THR A 131 6.05 8.44 10.05
#